data_AF-A0A2J9EAW9-F1
#
_entry.id   AF-A0A2J9EAW9-F1
#
_cell.length_a   1.000
_cell.length_b   1.000
_cell.length_c   1.000
_cell.angle_alpha   90.00
_cell.angle_beta   90.00
_cell.angle_gamma   90.00
#
_symmetry.space_group_name_H-M   'P 1'
#
loop_
_entity.id
_entity.type
_entity.pdbx_description
1 polymer ?
#
loop_
_entity_poly.entity_id
_entity_poly.type
_entity_poly.pdbx_seq_one_letter_code
_entity_poly.pdbx_strand_id
1 'polypeptide(L)' 'MKDRAYESLSCEDEVRCIIGQAVIELSDEQQPVTKSTLALKLLSMADQDNDDERVLLYWIARKAINRPHRLTPVQRRA' A
#
# COMPACT_ATOMS: atom_id res chain seq x y z
N MET A 1 -12.60 -2.89 25.48
CA MET A 1 -12.17 -3.86 24.45
C MET A 1 -12.48 -3.22 23.10
N LYS A 2 -11.46 -2.80 22.33
CA LYS A 2 -11.69 -2.38 20.94
C LYS A 2 -11.84 -3.65 20.10
N ASP A 3 -12.85 -3.65 19.23
CA ASP A 3 -13.19 -4.80 18.41
C ASP A 3 -12.09 -5.08 17.38
N ARG A 4 -11.75 -6.36 17.17
CA ARG A 4 -10.69 -6.77 16.24
C ARG A 4 -10.96 -6.31 14.79
N ALA A 5 -12.24 -6.13 14.46
CA ALA A 5 -12.67 -5.59 13.17
C ALA A 5 -12.34 -4.09 13.02
N TYR A 6 -12.41 -3.30 14.09
CA TYR A 6 -12.10 -1.86 14.07
C TYR A 6 -10.59 -1.62 13.86
N GLU A 7 -9.75 -2.40 14.54
CA GLU A 7 -8.28 -2.37 14.36
C GLU A 7 -7.88 -2.81 12.94
N SER A 8 -8.59 -3.78 12.36
CA SER A 8 -8.33 -4.25 10.99
C SER A 8 -8.70 -3.21 9.93
N LEU A 9 -9.80 -2.47 10.14
CA LEU A 9 -10.22 -1.38 9.26
C LEU A 9 -9.22 -0.21 9.31
N SER A 10 -8.74 0.16 10.52
CA SER A 10 -7.70 1.18 10.70
C SER A 10 -6.44 0.84 9.90
N CYS A 11 -5.98 -0.41 9.98
CA CYS A 11 -4.79 -0.86 9.28
C CYS A 11 -4.93 -0.81 7.74
N GLU A 12 -6.09 -1.16 7.18
CA GLU A 12 -6.30 -1.05 5.73
C GLU A 12 -6.32 0.41 5.25
N ASP A 13 -6.92 1.31 6.02
CA ASP A 13 -6.97 2.73 5.69
C ASP A 13 -5.59 3.38 5.80
N GLU A 14 -4.81 3.02 6.81
CA GLU A 14 -3.40 3.44 6.93
C GLU A 14 -2.56 2.97 5.76
N VAL A 15 -2.72 1.71 5.33
CA VAL A 15 -2.04 1.17 4.16
C VAL A 15 -2.44 1.92 2.88
N ARG A 16 -3.71 2.27 2.71
CA ARG A 16 -4.19 3.09 1.57
C ARG A 16 -3.58 4.49 1.60
N CYS A 17 -3.52 5.12 2.77
CA CYS A 17 -2.90 6.43 2.95
C CYS A 17 -1.41 6.40 2.62
N ILE A 18 -0.68 5.38 3.06
CA ILE A 18 0.74 5.18 2.75
C ILE A 18 0.97 5.03 1.25
N ILE A 19 0.12 4.24 0.57
CA ILE A 19 0.19 4.10 -0.89
C ILE A 19 -0.07 5.45 -1.56
N GLY A 20 -1.08 6.20 -1.12
CA GLY A 20 -1.38 7.54 -1.61
C GLY A 20 -0.20 8.50 -1.45
N GLN A 21 0.42 8.51 -0.27
CA GLN A 21 1.59 9.33 0.03
C GLN A 21 2.76 8.99 -0.89
N ALA A 22 3.05 7.70 -1.10
CA ALA A 22 4.13 7.28 -2.00
C ALA A 22 3.87 7.69 -3.47
N VAL A 23 2.60 7.74 -3.90
CA VAL A 23 2.22 8.24 -5.23
C VAL A 23 2.46 9.75 -5.34
N ILE A 24 2.11 10.52 -4.31
CA ILE A 24 2.34 11.97 -4.26
C ILE A 24 3.83 12.26 -4.34
N GLU A 25 4.64 11.60 -3.51
CA GLU A 25 6.10 11.80 -3.50
C GLU A 25 6.75 11.44 -4.85
N LEU A 26 6.33 10.34 -5.48
CA LEU A 26 6.82 10.02 -6.84
C LEU A 26 6.43 11.09 -7.86
N SER A 27 5.23 11.65 -7.74
CA SER A 27 4.77 12.74 -8.61
C SER A 27 5.59 14.02 -8.40
N ASP A 28 5.87 14.38 -7.14
CA ASP A 28 6.68 15.54 -6.79
C ASP A 28 8.14 15.37 -7.28
N GLU A 29 8.67 14.16 -7.21
CA GLU A 29 9.99 13.77 -7.75
C GLU A 29 10.01 13.61 -9.29
N GLN A 30 8.88 13.86 -9.97
CA GLN A 30 8.69 13.65 -11.41
C GLN A 30 9.05 12.23 -11.88
N GLN A 31 8.92 11.25 -10.99
CA GLN A 31 9.13 9.84 -11.29
C GLN A 31 7.87 9.19 -11.86
N PRO A 32 7.99 8.20 -12.77
CA PRO A 32 6.84 7.48 -13.27
C PRO A 32 6.06 6.79 -12.14
N VAL A 33 4.72 6.90 -12.15
CA VAL A 33 3.85 6.16 -11.22
C VAL A 33 3.51 4.81 -11.83
N THR A 34 4.36 3.82 -11.58
CA THR A 34 4.18 2.43 -12.01
C THR A 34 4.18 1.51 -10.80
N LYS A 35 3.69 0.28 -10.95
CA LYS A 35 3.75 -0.72 -9.87
C LYS A 35 5.18 -0.93 -9.35
N SER A 36 6.17 -0.95 -10.25
CA SER A 36 7.58 -1.16 -9.89
C SER A 36 8.17 0.01 -9.13
N THR A 37 7.96 1.23 -9.62
CA THR A 37 8.47 2.45 -8.97
C THR A 37 7.78 2.71 -7.64
N LEU A 38 6.48 2.44 -7.53
CA LEU A 38 5.75 2.51 -6.27
C LEU A 38 6.25 1.48 -5.26
N ALA A 39 6.55 0.25 -5.70
CA ALA A 39 7.15 -0.76 -4.82
C ALA A 39 8.52 -0.31 -4.30
N LEU A 40 9.38 0.22 -5.18
CA LEU A 40 10.70 0.74 -4.80
C LEU A 40 10.60 1.93 -3.84
N LYS A 41 9.68 2.86 -4.09
CA LYS A 41 9.43 3.99 -3.19
C LYS A 41 9.02 3.54 -1.79
N LEU A 42 8.07 2.61 -1.68
CA LEU A 42 7.65 2.05 -0.38
C LEU A 42 8.79 1.35 0.37
N LEU A 43 9.72 0.70 -0.35
CA LEU A 43 10.92 0.12 0.26
C LEU A 43 11.86 1.21 0.76
N SER A 44 12.12 2.24 -0.05
CA SER A 44 12.95 3.37 0.36
C SER A 44 12.37 4.11 1.57
N MET A 45 11.05 4.23 1.68
CA MET A 45 10.38 4.82 2.84
C MET A 45 10.57 3.95 4.09
N ALA A 46 10.47 2.62 3.94
CA ALA A 46 10.72 1.68 5.03
C ALA A 46 12.18 1.72 5.53
N ASP A 47 13.14 1.84 4.62
CA ASP A 47 14.57 1.89 4.97
C ASP A 47 14.97 3.19 5.69
N GLN A 48 14.14 4.24 5.62
CA GLN A 48 14.38 5.57 6.19
C GLN A 48 13.57 5.84 7.47
N ASP A 49 12.55 5.02 7.76
CA ASP A 49 11.69 5.18 8.94
C ASP A 49 12.29 4.40 10.13
N ASN A 50 12.24 5.01 11.32
CA ASN A 50 12.77 4.42 12.55
C ASN A 50 11.66 3.82 13.44
N ASP A 51 10.40 4.00 13.04
CA ASP A 51 9.24 3.43 13.72
C ASP A 51 8.93 2.04 13.12
N ASP A 52 9.22 0.99 13.89
CA ASP A 52 9.01 -0.41 13.48
C ASP A 52 7.55 -0.69 13.05
N GLU A 53 6.56 -0.04 13.67
CA GLU A 53 5.16 -0.22 13.30
C GLU A 53 4.88 0.39 11.91
N ARG A 54 5.44 1.57 11.62
CA ARG A 54 5.36 2.18 10.28
C ARG A 54 6.11 1.36 9.24
N VAL A 55 7.30 0.86 9.58
CA VAL A 55 8.07 -0.06 8.71
C VAL A 55 7.21 -1.25 8.30
N LEU A 56 6.52 -1.89 9.25
CA LEU A 56 5.61 -2.99 8.95
C LEU A 56 4.47 -2.57 8.02
N LEU A 57 3.89 -1.38 8.19
CA LEU A 57 2.85 -0.87 7.30
C LEU A 57 3.36 -0.64 5.86
N TYR A 58 4.58 -0.14 5.67
CA TYR A 58 5.20 -0.02 4.33
C TYR A 58 5.36 -1.40 3.66
N TRP A 59 5.73 -2.44 4.41
CA TRP A 59 5.80 -3.81 3.89
C TRP A 59 4.42 -4.36 3.52
N ILE A 60 3.39 -4.08 4.32
CA ILE A 60 2.01 -4.48 4.02
C ILE A 60 1.51 -3.76 2.76
N ALA A 61 1.77 -2.46 2.62
CA ALA A 61 1.46 -1.70 1.41
C ALA A 61 2.15 -2.28 0.18
N ARG A 62 3.45 -2.60 0.27
CA ARG A 62 4.21 -3.23 -0.80
C ARG A 62 3.67 -4.61 -1.17
N LYS A 63 3.19 -5.39 -0.19
CA LYS A 63 2.49 -6.66 -0.44
C LYS A 63 1.15 -6.43 -1.13
N ALA A 64 0.38 -5.41 -0.73
CA ALA A 64 -0.94 -5.11 -1.30
C ALA A 64 -0.86 -4.78 -2.80
N ILE A 65 0.06 -3.91 -3.22
CA ILE A 65 0.26 -3.57 -4.64
C ILE A 65 0.78 -4.76 -5.47
N ASN A 66 1.48 -5.69 -4.82
CA ASN A 66 2.02 -6.88 -5.46
C ASN A 66 1.05 -8.05 -5.51
N ARG A 67 -0.10 -7.99 -4.82
CA ARG A 67 -1.10 -9.04 -4.91
C ARG A 67 -1.56 -9.18 -6.36
N PRO A 68 -1.55 -10.41 -6.91
CA PRO A 68 -2.16 -10.65 -8.21
C PRO A 68 -3.63 -10.24 -8.11
N HIS A 69 -4.06 -9.33 -8.99
CA HIS A 69 -5.46 -8.99 -9.09
C HIS A 69 -6.18 -10.28 -9.48
N ARG A 70 -6.97 -10.85 -8.57
CA ARG A 70 -7.91 -11.89 -8.96
C ARG A 70 -8.87 -11.21 -9.92
N LEU A 71 -8.66 -11.45 -11.22
CA LEU A 71 -9.61 -11.10 -12.26
C LEU A 71 -10.93 -11.76 -11.82
N THR A 72 -11.87 -10.96 -11.35
CA THR A 72 -13.22 -11.45 -11.08
C THR A 72 -13.73 -12.02 -12.41
N PRO A 73 -14.20 -13.28 -12.45
CA PRO A 73 -14.82 -13.76 -13.67
C PRO A 73 -15.97 -12.81 -13.96
N VAL A 74 -15.91 -12.13 -15.12
CA VAL A 74 -17.05 -11.39 -15.67
C VAL A 74 -18.21 -12.38 -15.67
N GLN A 75 -19.14 -12.21 -14.74
CA GLN A 75 -20.43 -12.89 -14.80
C GLN A 75 -21.13 -12.33 -16.03
N ARG A 76 -20.90 -12.98 -17.18
CA ARG A 76 -21.75 -12.82 -18.35
C ARG A 76 -23.12 -13.35 -17.93
N ARG A 77 -24.02 -12.44 -17.58
CA ARG A 77 -25.45 -12.75 -17.50
C ARG A 77 -25.87 -13.17 -18.91
N ALA A 78 -26.22 -14.44 -19.07
CA ALA A 78 -26.98 -14.95 -20.21
C ALA A 78 -28.46 -14.61 -20.02
#